data_AF-A0A397UKX2-F1
#
_entry.id   AF-A0A397UKX2-F1
#
_cell.length_a   1.000
_cell.length_b   1.000
_cell.length_c   1.000
_cell.angle_alpha   90.00
_cell.angle_beta   90.00
_cell.angle_gamma   90.00
#
_symmetry.space_group_name_H-M   'P 1'
#
loop_
_entity.id
_entity.type
_entity.pdbx_description
1 polymer ?
#
loop_
_entity_poly.entity_id
_entity_poly.type
_entity_poly.pdbx_seq_one_letter_code
_entity_poly.pdbx_strand_id
1 'polypeptide(L)'
;MKPKTLPIIDFSPFIDSDNVDSESARQTVARELHIACRDVGFFYLKGHGIPQDACDHVLKLAYEFFHQPREEKDKLSISNEDFARGYQRLGENVTRYQKDWHEALDYYKPISRDHPLVIKNLPLRGENQWPTNPPEFRSVFEQYIENMKSLGAKVMSAIAMGLGLEHDYFVNFMDDSFWVMRIIGYPSLKSSNGVDRVKYSCGEHTG
;
A
#
# COMPACT_ATOMS: atom_id res chain seq x y z
N MET A 1 19.86 -18.57 -14.47
CA MET A 1 20.23 -17.15 -14.73
C MET A 1 19.20 -16.31 -14.01
N LYS A 2 19.56 -15.45 -13.05
CA LYS A 2 18.57 -14.53 -12.45
C LYS A 2 18.08 -13.57 -13.54
N PRO A 3 16.76 -13.33 -13.69
CA PRO A 3 16.27 -12.42 -14.71
C PRO A 3 16.87 -11.02 -14.47
N LYS A 4 17.35 -10.38 -15.55
CA LYS A 4 17.98 -9.04 -15.51
C LYS A 4 16.98 -7.91 -15.24
N THR A 5 15.68 -8.19 -15.32
CA THR A 5 14.57 -7.26 -15.14
C THR A 5 13.41 -7.98 -14.48
N LEU A 6 12.64 -7.29 -13.64
CA LEU A 6 11.43 -7.85 -13.03
C LEU A 6 10.37 -8.15 -14.11
N PRO A 7 9.58 -9.23 -13.98
CA PRO A 7 8.46 -9.51 -14.87
C PRO A 7 7.45 -8.36 -14.91
N ILE A 8 6.97 -8.01 -16.10
CA ILE A 8 5.86 -7.06 -16.31
C ILE A 8 4.70 -7.86 -16.90
N ILE A 9 3.59 -7.94 -16.17
CA ILE A 9 2.44 -8.77 -16.52
C ILE A 9 1.27 -7.87 -16.93
N ASP A 10 0.67 -8.17 -18.09
CA ASP A 10 -0.53 -7.46 -18.55
C ASP A 10 -1.77 -8.03 -17.85
N PHE A 11 -2.36 -7.23 -16.96
CA PHE A 11 -3.47 -7.65 -16.13
C PHE A 11 -4.85 -7.32 -16.73
N SER A 12 -4.87 -6.72 -17.93
CA SER A 12 -6.12 -6.34 -18.60
C SER A 12 -7.16 -7.47 -18.75
N PRO A 13 -6.79 -8.76 -18.96
CA PRO A 13 -7.78 -9.85 -19.01
C PRO A 13 -8.59 -10.07 -17.72
N PHE A 14 -8.09 -9.61 -16.57
CA PHE A 14 -8.80 -9.65 -15.29
C PHE A 14 -9.61 -8.37 -15.00
N ILE A 15 -9.46 -7.34 -15.85
CA ILE A 15 -10.19 -6.08 -15.73
C ILE A 15 -11.41 -6.07 -16.67
N ASP A 16 -11.25 -6.57 -17.89
CA ASP A 16 -12.30 -6.63 -18.91
C ASP A 16 -12.92 -8.04 -18.98
N SER A 17 -13.84 -8.33 -18.05
CA SER A 17 -14.48 -9.64 -17.91
C SER A 17 -15.53 -9.94 -18.98
N ASP A 18 -15.93 -8.94 -19.77
CA ASP A 18 -17.02 -9.07 -20.74
C ASP A 18 -16.55 -9.61 -22.11
N ASN A 19 -15.25 -9.87 -22.25
CA ASN A 19 -14.67 -10.43 -23.47
C ASN A 19 -14.78 -11.97 -23.50
N VAL A 20 -15.31 -12.50 -24.60
CA VAL A 20 -15.56 -13.94 -24.82
C VAL A 20 -14.25 -14.75 -24.87
N ASP A 21 -13.12 -14.13 -25.21
CA ASP A 21 -11.79 -14.76 -25.20
C ASP A 21 -11.09 -14.70 -23.82
N SER A 22 -11.79 -14.26 -22.76
CA SER A 22 -11.20 -13.94 -21.46
C SER A 22 -10.63 -15.14 -20.70
N GLU A 23 -11.19 -16.35 -20.81
CA GLU A 23 -10.74 -17.49 -19.98
C GLU A 23 -9.30 -17.92 -20.30
N SER A 24 -8.98 -18.14 -21.58
CA SER A 24 -7.63 -18.53 -21.99
C SER A 24 -6.60 -17.43 -21.73
N ALA A 25 -7.01 -16.16 -21.90
CA ALA A 25 -6.18 -15.00 -21.57
C ALA A 25 -5.93 -14.90 -20.06
N ARG A 26 -6.96 -15.08 -19.22
CA ARG A 26 -6.83 -15.12 -17.75
C ARG A 26 -5.95 -16.27 -17.29
N GLN A 27 -6.08 -17.45 -17.89
CA GLN A 27 -5.20 -18.59 -17.59
C GLN A 27 -3.73 -18.31 -17.95
N THR A 28 -3.49 -17.57 -19.03
CA THR A 28 -2.14 -17.13 -19.41
C THR A 28 -1.56 -16.18 -18.37
N VAL A 29 -2.32 -15.17 -17.95
CA VAL A 29 -1.91 -14.21 -16.90
C VAL A 29 -1.68 -14.92 -15.56
N ALA A 30 -2.55 -15.87 -15.18
CA ALA A 30 -2.42 -16.67 -13.97
C ALA A 30 -1.13 -17.50 -13.97
N ARG A 31 -0.78 -18.10 -15.12
CA ARG A 31 0.49 -18.83 -15.29
C ARG A 31 1.70 -17.92 -15.18
N GLU A 32 1.65 -16.71 -15.75
CA GLU A 32 2.73 -15.73 -15.65
C GLU A 32 2.94 -15.27 -14.19
N LEU A 33 1.85 -15.00 -13.47
CA LEU A 33 1.89 -14.68 -12.05
C LEU A 33 2.47 -15.82 -11.22
N HIS A 34 2.04 -17.07 -11.46
CA HIS A 34 2.61 -18.24 -10.78
C HIS A 34 4.13 -18.32 -10.95
N ILE A 35 4.62 -18.17 -12.19
CA ILE A 35 6.06 -18.19 -12.50
C ILE A 35 6.79 -17.03 -11.81
N ALA A 36 6.25 -15.81 -11.88
CA ALA A 36 6.86 -14.65 -11.25
C ALA A 36 6.94 -14.78 -9.72
N CYS A 37 5.87 -15.24 -9.08
CA CYS A 37 5.83 -15.50 -7.64
C CYS A 37 6.84 -16.58 -7.23
N ARG A 38 6.90 -17.70 -7.96
CA ARG A 38 7.78 -18.84 -7.64
C ARG A 38 9.26 -18.53 -7.86
N ASP A 39 9.60 -17.88 -8.97
CA ASP A 39 10.99 -17.76 -9.44
C ASP A 39 11.66 -16.45 -9.00
N VAL A 40 10.87 -15.39 -8.78
CA VAL A 40 11.37 -14.04 -8.46
C VAL A 40 10.83 -13.51 -7.13
N GLY A 41 9.56 -13.80 -6.83
CA GLY A 41 8.85 -13.24 -5.68
C GLY A 41 8.35 -11.80 -5.88
N PHE A 42 8.55 -11.21 -7.07
CA PHE A 42 8.14 -9.84 -7.41
C PHE A 42 7.77 -9.72 -8.90
N PHE A 43 6.84 -8.80 -9.20
CA PHE A 43 6.39 -8.47 -10.56
C PHE A 43 5.79 -7.05 -10.60
N TYR A 44 5.71 -6.49 -11.80
CA TYR A 44 4.91 -5.29 -12.10
C TYR A 44 3.62 -5.69 -12.81
N LEU A 45 2.53 -5.00 -12.51
CA LEU A 45 1.29 -5.09 -13.27
C LEU A 45 1.14 -3.86 -14.17
N LYS A 46 0.77 -4.07 -15.42
CA LYS A 46 0.23 -3.03 -16.31
C LYS A 46 -1.21 -3.40 -16.67
N GLY A 47 -2.00 -2.43 -17.14
CA GLY A 47 -3.40 -2.70 -17.50
C GLY A 47 -4.27 -3.12 -16.30
N HIS A 48 -3.89 -2.71 -15.08
CA HIS A 48 -4.59 -3.06 -13.83
C HIS A 48 -5.90 -2.27 -13.60
N GLY A 49 -6.26 -1.36 -14.51
CA GLY A 49 -7.54 -0.66 -14.49
C GLY A 49 -7.68 0.46 -13.45
N ILE A 50 -6.63 0.76 -12.68
CA ILE A 50 -6.65 1.95 -11.81
C ILE A 50 -6.32 3.17 -12.69
N PRO A 51 -7.19 4.19 -12.73
CA PRO A 51 -6.96 5.39 -13.52
C PRO A 51 -5.66 6.11 -13.11
N GLN A 52 -4.90 6.59 -14.09
CA GLN A 52 -3.61 7.26 -13.84
C GLN A 52 -3.78 8.55 -13.03
N ASP A 53 -4.87 9.29 -13.25
CA ASP A 53 -5.23 10.48 -12.49
C ASP A 53 -5.48 10.18 -11.01
N ALA A 54 -6.05 9.02 -10.66
CA ALA A 54 -6.19 8.61 -9.27
C ALA A 54 -4.82 8.39 -8.61
N CYS A 55 -3.87 7.74 -9.30
CA CYS A 55 -2.49 7.56 -8.83
C CYS A 55 -1.76 8.90 -8.66
N ASP A 56 -1.86 9.77 -9.67
CA ASP A 56 -1.20 11.09 -9.65
C ASP A 56 -1.77 11.98 -8.54
N HIS A 57 -3.07 11.89 -8.28
CA HIS A 57 -3.74 12.68 -7.25
C HIS A 57 -3.31 12.27 -5.83
N VAL A 58 -3.26 10.98 -5.50
CA VAL A 58 -2.76 10.53 -4.19
C VAL A 58 -1.29 10.91 -3.99
N LEU A 59 -0.47 10.81 -5.05
CA LEU A 59 0.95 11.20 -5.00
C LEU A 59 1.11 12.71 -4.77
N LYS A 60 0.31 13.53 -5.46
CA LYS A 60 0.31 14.98 -5.28
C LYS A 60 -0.05 15.36 -3.84
N LEU A 61 -1.13 14.80 -3.29
CA LEU A 61 -1.57 15.10 -1.93
C LEU A 61 -0.59 14.60 -0.87
N ALA A 62 0.01 13.42 -1.06
CA ALA A 62 1.09 12.93 -0.21
C ALA A 62 2.30 13.88 -0.22
N TYR A 63 2.70 14.34 -1.41
CA TYR A 63 3.79 15.31 -1.57
C TYR A 63 3.48 16.61 -0.83
N GLU A 64 2.29 17.17 -1.03
CA GLU A 64 1.85 18.40 -0.36
C GLU A 64 1.84 18.24 1.16
N PHE A 65 1.34 17.11 1.68
CA PHE A 65 1.35 16.80 3.11
C PHE A 65 2.76 16.83 3.70
N PHE A 66 3.72 16.12 3.09
CA PHE A 66 5.08 16.07 3.63
C PHE A 66 5.83 17.41 3.54
N HIS A 67 5.40 18.31 2.64
CA HIS A 67 5.94 19.67 2.52
C HIS A 67 5.30 20.69 3.49
N GLN A 68 4.31 20.29 4.28
CA GLN A 68 3.75 21.16 5.32
C GLN A 68 4.76 21.41 6.46
N PRO A 69 4.60 22.52 7.20
CA PRO A 69 5.34 22.76 8.44
C PRO A 69 5.23 21.55 9.37
N ARG A 70 6.30 21.29 10.13
CA ARG A 70 6.36 20.15 11.04
C ARG A 70 5.21 20.16 12.04
N GLU A 71 4.83 21.35 12.52
CA GLU A 71 3.75 21.54 13.48
C GLU A 71 2.41 21.04 12.94
N GLU A 72 2.16 21.15 11.64
CA GLU A 72 0.93 20.64 11.01
C GLU A 72 0.94 19.11 10.95
N LYS A 73 2.07 18.51 10.56
CA LYS A 73 2.22 17.05 10.51
C LYS A 73 2.13 16.40 11.89
N ASP A 74 2.73 17.05 12.89
CA ASP A 74 2.75 16.59 14.29
C ASP A 74 1.35 16.55 14.93
N LYS A 75 0.36 17.30 14.41
CA LYS A 75 -1.04 17.18 14.84
C LYS A 75 -1.62 15.78 14.61
N LEU A 76 -1.06 15.03 13.66
CA LEU A 76 -1.49 13.67 13.33
C LEU A 76 -0.55 12.61 13.94
N SER A 77 0.28 12.96 14.93
CA SER A 77 1.26 12.05 15.54
C SER A 77 0.67 10.66 15.83
N ILE A 78 1.42 9.62 15.49
CA ILE A 78 1.07 8.23 15.79
C ILE A 78 0.83 7.99 17.29
N SER A 79 1.42 8.82 18.15
CA SER A 79 1.25 8.77 19.61
C SER A 79 -0.10 9.29 20.13
N ASN A 80 -0.93 9.88 19.26
CA ASN A 80 -2.23 10.43 19.67
C ASN A 80 -3.29 9.35 19.89
N GLU A 81 -3.10 8.17 19.28
CA GLU A 81 -4.07 7.07 19.28
C GLU A 81 -3.36 5.76 19.72
N ASP A 82 -3.47 4.68 18.95
CA ASP A 82 -3.03 3.33 19.33
C ASP A 82 -1.57 3.00 18.99
N PHE A 83 -0.74 4.01 18.70
CA PHE A 83 0.63 3.87 18.21
C PHE A 83 0.75 3.09 16.88
N ALA A 84 -0.35 2.90 16.14
CA ALA A 84 -0.35 2.27 14.83
C ALA A 84 -0.76 3.22 13.69
N ARG A 85 -1.71 4.13 13.95
CA ARG A 85 -2.25 5.05 12.93
C ARG A 85 -1.76 6.48 13.15
N GLY A 86 -1.31 7.12 12.08
CA GLY A 86 -0.90 8.53 12.10
C GLY A 86 0.51 8.75 11.56
N TYR A 87 1.00 9.97 11.77
CA TYR A 87 2.27 10.48 11.30
C TYR A 87 3.42 10.02 12.18
N GLN A 88 4.48 9.54 11.55
CA GLN A 88 5.75 9.19 12.14
C GLN A 88 6.85 10.11 11.62
N ARG A 89 7.62 10.69 12.52
CA ARG A 89 8.71 11.60 12.17
C ARG A 89 9.92 10.83 11.63
N LEU A 90 10.79 11.58 10.97
CA LEU A 90 12.12 11.11 10.55
C LEU A 90 12.88 10.46 11.70
N GLY A 91 13.29 9.21 11.49
CA GLY A 91 14.07 8.43 12.45
C GLY A 91 13.28 7.90 13.65
N GLU A 92 11.94 7.94 13.62
CA GLU A 92 11.09 7.22 14.58
C GLU A 92 10.90 5.75 14.19
N ASN A 93 10.89 5.44 12.89
CA ASN A 93 10.96 4.06 12.41
C ASN A 93 12.38 3.49 12.61
N VAL A 94 12.47 2.31 13.23
CA VAL A 94 13.73 1.60 13.45
C VAL A 94 13.65 0.23 12.79
N THR A 95 14.34 0.07 11.66
CA THR A 95 14.46 -1.21 10.96
C THR A 95 15.83 -1.81 11.27
N ARG A 96 15.86 -3.04 11.80
CA ARG A 96 17.09 -3.75 12.20
C ARG A 96 18.06 -2.88 13.02
N TYR A 97 17.55 -2.18 14.04
CA TYR A 97 18.31 -1.29 14.93
C TYR A 97 18.90 -0.03 14.27
N GLN A 98 18.56 0.27 13.02
CA GLN A 98 18.92 1.51 12.35
C GLN A 98 17.68 2.39 12.20
N LYS A 99 17.85 3.68 12.48
CA LYS A 99 16.81 4.67 12.24
C LYS A 99 16.62 4.84 10.75
N ASP A 100 15.42 4.57 10.27
CA ASP A 100 15.07 4.80 8.89
C ASP A 100 15.05 6.30 8.60
N TRP A 101 15.54 6.67 7.42
CA TRP A 101 15.55 8.06 6.96
C TRP A 101 14.32 8.32 6.07
N HIS A 102 13.15 8.10 6.67
CA HIS A 102 11.85 8.45 6.10
C HIS A 102 10.90 8.95 7.18
N GLU A 103 9.94 9.74 6.74
CA GLU A 103 8.72 10.03 7.49
C GLU A 103 7.57 9.22 6.88
N ALA A 104 6.57 8.89 7.69
CA ALA A 104 5.46 8.05 7.24
C ALA A 104 4.11 8.57 7.75
N LEU A 105 3.06 8.31 7.00
CA LEU A 105 1.67 8.51 7.42
C LEU A 105 0.94 7.17 7.25
N ASP A 106 0.54 6.59 8.37
CA ASP A 106 0.01 5.23 8.43
C ASP A 106 -1.50 5.20 8.63
N TYR A 107 -2.14 4.40 7.80
CA TYR A 107 -3.58 4.16 7.82
C TYR A 107 -3.84 2.67 7.89
N TYR A 108 -4.78 2.32 8.74
CA TYR A 108 -5.21 0.95 8.94
C TYR A 108 -6.71 0.88 8.76
N LYS A 109 -7.24 -0.31 8.46
CA LYS A 109 -8.69 -0.51 8.43
C LYS A 109 -9.34 0.09 9.69
N PRO A 110 -10.27 1.05 9.52
CA PRO A 110 -10.92 1.70 10.64
C PRO A 110 -11.87 0.71 11.32
N ILE A 111 -11.89 0.75 12.64
CA ILE A 111 -12.87 0.01 13.44
C ILE A 111 -13.54 1.05 14.34
N SER A 112 -14.87 1.07 14.29
CA SER A 112 -15.68 2.05 15.02
C SER A 112 -15.28 2.10 16.49
N ARG A 113 -15.26 3.31 17.06
CA ARG A 113 -14.95 3.55 18.48
C ARG A 113 -15.89 2.79 19.42
N ASP A 114 -17.11 2.53 18.99
CA ASP A 114 -18.13 1.79 19.74
C ASP A 114 -17.94 0.27 19.67
N HIS A 115 -16.98 -0.21 18.87
CA HIS A 115 -16.74 -1.63 18.74
C HIS A 115 -16.15 -2.21 20.04
N PRO A 116 -16.64 -3.36 20.54
CA PRO A 116 -16.16 -3.96 21.80
C PRO A 116 -14.65 -4.20 21.86
N LEU A 117 -13.98 -4.37 20.71
CA LEU A 117 -12.53 -4.53 20.62
C LEU A 117 -11.76 -3.20 20.77
N VAL A 118 -12.34 -2.07 20.36
CA VAL A 118 -11.75 -0.73 20.55
C VAL A 118 -11.90 -0.32 22.02
N ILE A 119 -13.08 -0.56 22.60
CA ILE A 119 -13.36 -0.28 24.03
C ILE A 119 -12.38 -1.03 24.96
N LYS A 120 -11.89 -2.19 24.53
CA LYS A 120 -10.89 -2.99 25.26
C LYS A 120 -9.44 -2.53 25.07
N ASN A 121 -9.20 -1.42 24.37
CA ASN A 121 -7.88 -0.89 24.03
C ASN A 121 -6.95 -1.94 23.40
N LEU A 122 -7.51 -2.82 22.56
CA LEU A 122 -6.68 -3.78 21.82
C LEU A 122 -5.89 -3.03 20.73
N PRO A 123 -4.61 -3.37 20.52
CA PRO A 123 -3.79 -2.73 19.50
C PRO A 123 -4.38 -2.93 18.11
N LEU A 124 -4.10 -2.01 17.18
CA LEU A 124 -4.58 -2.03 15.80
C LEU A 124 -6.09 -1.85 15.67
N ARG A 125 -6.74 -1.12 16.58
CA ARG A 125 -8.19 -0.88 16.61
C ARG A 125 -8.46 0.62 16.85
N GLY A 126 -9.21 1.25 15.96
CA GLY A 126 -9.55 2.67 16.06
C GLY A 126 -9.81 3.32 14.69
N GLU A 127 -10.00 4.63 14.71
CA GLU A 127 -10.18 5.44 13.51
C GLU A 127 -8.85 6.05 13.03
N ASN A 128 -8.81 6.43 11.75
CA ASN A 128 -7.64 7.04 11.14
C ASN A 128 -7.59 8.56 11.41
N GLN A 129 -6.37 9.08 11.59
CA GLN A 129 -6.11 10.52 11.71
C GLN A 129 -5.89 11.12 10.31
N TRP A 130 -6.84 11.90 9.81
CA TRP A 130 -6.79 12.49 8.47
C TRP A 130 -6.42 13.98 8.52
N PRO A 131 -5.57 14.48 7.60
CA PRO A 131 -5.42 15.91 7.37
C PRO A 131 -6.77 16.54 7.01
N THR A 132 -7.04 17.73 7.55
CA THR A 132 -8.23 18.53 7.20
C THR A 132 -7.98 19.52 6.08
N ASN A 133 -6.71 19.73 5.71
CA ASN A 133 -6.30 20.58 4.61
C ASN A 133 -5.27 19.85 3.72
N PRO A 134 -5.57 19.62 2.44
CA PRO A 134 -6.81 20.02 1.77
C PRO A 134 -8.01 19.12 2.15
N PRO A 135 -9.27 19.61 2.12
CA PRO A 135 -10.45 18.86 2.56
C PRO A 135 -10.68 17.53 1.83
N GLU A 136 -10.25 17.43 0.58
CA GLU A 136 -10.36 16.24 -0.25
C GLU A 136 -9.36 15.13 0.11
N PHE A 137 -8.38 15.38 0.99
CA PHE A 137 -7.32 14.42 1.29
C PHE A 137 -7.90 13.06 1.67
N ARG A 138 -8.82 13.04 2.63
CA ARG A 138 -9.45 11.80 3.08
C ARG A 138 -10.17 11.05 1.97
N SER A 139 -11.07 11.73 1.25
CA SER A 139 -11.92 11.06 0.25
C SER A 139 -11.11 10.51 -0.94
N VAL A 140 -10.06 11.21 -1.35
CA VAL A 140 -9.15 10.77 -2.41
C VAL A 140 -8.40 9.50 -2.00
N PHE A 141 -7.87 9.45 -0.78
CA PHE A 141 -7.17 8.27 -0.28
C PHE A 141 -8.11 7.10 0.01
N GLU A 142 -9.29 7.33 0.58
CA GLU A 142 -10.31 6.28 0.78
C GLU A 142 -10.74 5.67 -0.57
N GLN A 143 -10.95 6.49 -1.60
CA GLN A 143 -11.26 5.98 -2.94
C GLN A 143 -10.10 5.15 -3.54
N TYR A 144 -8.86 5.60 -3.36
CA TYR A 144 -7.69 4.84 -3.82
C TYR A 144 -7.53 3.50 -3.09
N ILE A 145 -7.82 3.45 -1.78
CA ILE A 145 -7.84 2.20 -0.99
C ILE A 145 -8.87 1.22 -1.57
N GLU A 146 -10.08 1.68 -1.90
CA GLU A 146 -11.10 0.81 -2.50
C GLU A 146 -10.69 0.30 -3.90
N ASN A 147 -10.04 1.14 -4.71
CA ASN A 147 -9.46 0.70 -5.98
C ASN A 147 -8.40 -0.39 -5.78
N MET A 148 -7.51 -0.22 -4.81
CA MET A 148 -6.46 -1.19 -4.47
C MET A 148 -7.03 -2.49 -3.89
N LYS A 149 -8.09 -2.43 -3.07
CA LYS A 149 -8.79 -3.62 -2.56
C LYS A 149 -9.43 -4.42 -3.69
N SER A 150 -10.11 -3.73 -4.63
CA SER A 150 -10.71 -4.37 -5.81
C SER A 150 -9.64 -5.04 -6.69
N LEU A 151 -8.53 -4.34 -6.95
CA LEU A 151 -7.40 -4.90 -7.69
C LEU A 151 -6.79 -6.10 -6.94
N GLY A 152 -6.59 -5.99 -5.63
CA GLY A 152 -6.06 -7.06 -4.79
C GLY A 152 -6.90 -8.33 -4.86
N ALA A 153 -8.23 -8.23 -4.80
CA ALA A 153 -9.12 -9.38 -4.95
C ALA A 153 -8.95 -10.07 -6.32
N LYS A 154 -8.83 -9.29 -7.41
CA LYS A 154 -8.59 -9.85 -8.75
C LYS A 154 -7.21 -10.52 -8.85
N VAL A 155 -6.18 -9.93 -8.25
CA VAL A 155 -4.83 -10.53 -8.20
C VAL A 155 -4.87 -11.85 -7.42
N MET A 156 -5.57 -11.90 -6.29
CA MET A 156 -5.75 -13.13 -5.51
C MET A 156 -6.51 -14.19 -6.30
N SER A 157 -7.49 -13.80 -7.10
CA SER A 157 -8.20 -14.69 -8.02
C SER A 157 -7.26 -15.29 -9.08
N ALA A 158 -6.41 -14.46 -9.69
CA ALA A 158 -5.42 -14.92 -10.66
C ALA A 158 -4.35 -15.84 -10.02
N ILE A 159 -3.95 -15.57 -8.77
CA ILE A 159 -3.05 -16.45 -8.00
C ILE A 159 -3.71 -17.81 -7.74
N ALA A 160 -4.99 -17.84 -7.38
CA ALA A 160 -5.73 -19.10 -7.19
C ALA A 160 -5.73 -19.94 -8.47
N MET A 161 -6.07 -19.33 -9.60
CA MET A 161 -6.02 -20.01 -10.91
C MET A 161 -4.60 -20.52 -11.25
N GLY A 162 -3.56 -19.72 -10.95
CA GLY A 162 -2.16 -20.09 -11.18
C GLY A 162 -1.68 -21.25 -10.30
N LEU A 163 -2.34 -21.49 -9.16
CA LEU A 163 -2.13 -22.65 -8.29
C LEU A 163 -3.00 -23.86 -8.66
N GLY A 164 -3.85 -23.75 -9.68
CA GLY A 164 -4.81 -24.79 -10.06
C GLY A 164 -6.00 -24.89 -9.11
N LEU A 165 -6.32 -23.82 -8.38
CA LEU A 165 -7.49 -23.70 -7.52
C LEU A 165 -8.62 -22.95 -8.25
N GLU A 166 -9.83 -23.04 -7.70
CA GLU A 166 -10.95 -22.21 -8.13
C GLU A 166 -10.65 -20.72 -7.96
N HIS A 167 -11.08 -19.90 -8.92
CA HIS A 167 -10.76 -18.48 -8.99
C HIS A 167 -11.22 -17.66 -7.77
N ASP A 168 -12.22 -18.14 -7.01
CA ASP A 168 -12.78 -17.49 -5.84
C ASP A 168 -12.18 -18.01 -4.52
N TYR A 169 -11.29 -19.01 -4.57
CA TYR A 169 -10.77 -19.71 -3.39
C TYR A 169 -10.27 -18.75 -2.31
N PHE A 170 -9.40 -17.79 -2.66
CA PHE A 170 -8.91 -16.80 -1.71
C PHE A 170 -9.88 -15.64 -1.48
N VAL A 171 -10.62 -15.24 -2.50
CA VAL A 171 -11.55 -14.10 -2.46
C VAL A 171 -12.63 -14.33 -1.39
N ASN A 172 -13.07 -15.57 -1.22
CA ASN A 172 -14.03 -15.97 -0.19
C ASN A 172 -13.55 -15.73 1.27
N PHE A 173 -12.26 -15.41 1.47
CA PHE A 173 -11.70 -15.03 2.78
C PHE A 173 -11.44 -13.51 2.88
N MET A 174 -11.82 -12.72 1.88
CA MET A 174 -11.42 -11.32 1.76
C MET A 174 -12.48 -10.28 2.17
N ASP A 175 -13.74 -10.68 2.40
CA ASP A 175 -14.87 -9.77 2.65
C ASP A 175 -14.61 -8.69 3.72
N ASP A 176 -13.90 -9.05 4.79
CA ASP A 176 -13.57 -8.14 5.89
C ASP A 176 -12.06 -8.05 6.14
N SER A 177 -11.25 -8.21 5.08
CA SER A 177 -9.78 -8.22 5.18
C SER A 177 -9.21 -6.98 5.87
N PHE A 178 -8.21 -7.21 6.72
CA PHE A 178 -7.47 -6.14 7.36
C PHE A 178 -6.45 -5.55 6.38
N TRP A 179 -6.59 -4.27 6.06
CA TRP A 179 -5.67 -3.56 5.19
C TRP A 179 -4.82 -2.55 5.96
N VAL A 180 -3.63 -2.29 5.42
CA VAL A 180 -2.70 -1.26 5.87
C VAL A 180 -2.24 -0.47 4.64
N MET A 181 -2.25 0.85 4.76
CA MET A 181 -1.69 1.76 3.78
C MET A 181 -0.67 2.64 4.50
N ARG A 182 0.56 2.62 4.00
CA ARG A 182 1.65 3.46 4.49
C ARG A 182 2.09 4.39 3.37
N ILE A 183 1.97 5.69 3.61
CA ILE A 183 2.49 6.73 2.72
C ILE A 183 3.88 7.10 3.24
N ILE A 184 4.91 7.03 2.40
CA ILE A 184 6.31 7.23 2.83
C ILE A 184 6.90 8.44 2.11
N GLY A 185 7.39 9.40 2.90
CA GLY A 185 8.16 10.55 2.44
C GLY A 185 9.65 10.30 2.63
N TYR A 186 10.39 10.32 1.52
CA TYR A 186 11.84 10.19 1.53
C TYR A 186 12.49 11.56 1.32
N PRO A 187 12.99 12.23 2.38
CA PRO A 187 13.69 13.49 2.20
C PRO A 187 15.05 13.28 1.52
N SER A 188 15.58 14.36 0.93
CA SER A 188 16.92 14.35 0.35
C SER A 188 17.96 13.88 1.36
N LEU A 189 18.83 12.96 0.92
CA LEU A 189 20.00 12.50 1.71
C LEU A 189 21.10 13.58 1.80
N LYS A 190 21.00 14.65 1.00
CA LYS A 190 21.95 15.77 1.02
C LYS A 190 21.47 16.85 1.98
N SER A 191 22.18 16.99 3.09
CA SER A 191 22.14 18.19 3.93
C SER A 191 22.71 19.39 3.17
N SER A 192 22.16 20.58 3.36
CA SER A 192 22.70 21.86 2.89
C SER A 192 24.14 22.14 3.38
N ASN A 193 24.65 21.35 4.33
CA ASN A 193 26.00 21.46 4.90
C ASN A 193 26.97 20.37 4.42
N GLY A 194 26.66 19.61 3.36
CA GLY A 194 27.64 18.70 2.71
C GLY A 194 28.12 17.52 3.55
N VAL A 195 27.42 17.18 4.64
CA VAL A 195 27.70 15.98 5.44
C VAL A 195 26.78 14.86 4.96
N ASP A 196 27.37 13.80 4.38
CA ASP A 196 26.66 12.56 4.06
C ASP A 196 25.95 12.03 5.31
N ARG A 197 24.61 11.96 5.28
CA ARG A 197 23.84 11.32 6.34
C ARG A 197 23.06 10.14 5.78
N VAL A 198 23.33 8.99 6.42
CA VAL A 198 22.70 7.67 6.29
C VAL A 198 22.80 7.04 4.88
N LYS A 199 23.48 5.88 4.79
CA LYS A 199 23.66 5.13 3.53
C LYS A 199 22.37 4.46 3.00
N TYR A 200 21.32 4.36 3.82
CA TYR A 200 20.10 3.59 3.52
C TYR A 200 18.87 4.32 4.07
N SER A 201 17.78 4.34 3.28
CA SER A 201 16.55 5.04 3.64
C SER A 201 15.55 4.15 4.38
N CYS A 202 15.47 2.87 3.99
CA CYS A 202 14.81 1.80 4.73
C CYS A 202 15.67 0.53 4.63
N GLY A 203 15.77 -0.25 5.71
CA GLY A 203 16.49 -1.52 5.71
C GLY A 203 15.74 -2.64 4.97
N GLU A 204 16.46 -3.71 4.59
CA GLU A 204 15.84 -4.91 4.02
C GLU A 204 14.81 -5.51 4.99
N HIS A 205 13.58 -5.69 4.51
CA HIS A 205 12.47 -6.30 5.27
C HIS A 205 11.58 -7.15 4.35
N THR A 206 10.83 -8.06 4.95
CA THR A 206 9.72 -8.78 4.31
C THR A 206 8.42 -8.25 4.93
N GLY A 207 7.49 -7.81 4.10
CA GLY A 207 6.14 -7.42 4.52
C GLY A 207 5.23 -8.62 4.74
#